data_AF-A0A382B289-F1
#
_entry.id   AF-A0A382B289-F1
#
_cell.length_a   1.000
_cell.length_b   1.000
_cell.length_c   1.000
_cell.angle_alpha   90.00
_cell.angle_beta   90.00
_cell.angle_gamma   90.00
#
_symmetry.space_group_name_H-M   'P 1'
#
loop_
_entity.id
_entity.type
_entity.pdbx_description
1 polymer ?
#
loop_
_entity_poly.entity_id
_entity_poly.type
_entity_poly.pdbx_seq_one_letter_code
_entity_poly.pdbx_strand_id
1 'polypeptide(L)' 'MHCLVTAGPTIEPIDEVRRLTNHSTGRLGCSLADALSHAGHRVTLLLSEVALHF' A
#
# COMPACT_ATOMS: atom_id res chain seq x y z
N MET A 1 -19.59 2.84 1.65
CA MET A 1 -18.69 4.01 1.69
C MET A 1 -17.73 3.93 0.51
N HIS A 2 -17.03 5.03 0.19
CA HIS A 2 -15.87 4.99 -0.72
C HIS A 2 -14.60 5.15 0.12
N CYS A 3 -13.76 4.11 0.13
CA CYS A 3 -12.55 4.03 0.93
C CYS A 3 -11.31 4.14 0.03
N LEU A 4 -10.38 5.02 0.38
CA LEU A 4 -9.04 5.06 -0.17
C LEU A 4 -8.10 4.38 0.82
N VAL A 5 -7.39 3.34 0.38
CA VAL A 5 -6.38 2.64 1.16
C VAL A 5 -5.04 2.83 0.49
N THR A 6 -4.03 3.28 1.24
CA THR A 6 -2.64 3.33 0.78
C THR A 6 -1.86 2.18 1.40
N ALA A 7 -1.12 1.43 0.59
CA ALA A 7 -0.38 0.26 1.06
C ALA A 7 1.02 0.18 0.45
N GLY A 8 1.98 -0.29 1.24
CA GLY A 8 3.38 -0.42 0.82
C GLY A 8 4.29 0.64 1.42
N PRO A 9 5.60 0.53 1.17
CA PRO A 9 6.57 1.52 1.61
C PRO A 9 6.55 2.77 0.74
N THR A 10 7.11 3.86 1.28
CA THR A 10 7.49 5.06 0.52
C THR A 10 8.99 5.06 0.31
N ILE A 11 9.46 5.70 -0.76
CA ILE A 11 10.88 5.78 -1.08
C ILE A 11 11.23 7.25 -1.26
N GLU A 12 12.19 7.73 -0.47
CA GLU A 12 12.75 9.08 -0.60
C GLU A 12 14.21 8.97 -1.07
N PRO A 13 14.59 9.56 -2.21
CA PRO A 13 15.97 9.51 -2.70
C PRO A 13 16.90 10.33 -1.81
N ILE A 14 18.09 9.80 -1.52
CA ILE A 14 19.17 10.57 -0.87
C ILE A 14 20.18 11.03 -1.94
N ASP A 15 20.55 10.13 -2.83
CA ASP A 15 21.43 10.33 -3.98
C ASP A 15 21.14 9.24 -5.03
N GLU A 16 21.95 9.20 -6.10
CA GLU A 16 21.80 8.25 -7.22
C GLU A 16 21.86 6.77 -6.80
N VAL A 17 22.37 6.44 -5.61
CA VAL A 17 22.57 5.06 -5.15
C VAL A 17 21.68 4.72 -3.95
N ARG A 18 21.49 5.67 -3.02
CA ARG A 18 20.87 5.43 -1.72
C ARG A 18 19.48 6.03 -1.62
N ARG A 19 18.63 5.37 -0.84
CA ARG A 19 17.24 5.80 -0.59
C ARG A 19 16.87 5.51 0.86
N LEU A 20 16.03 6.37 1.43
CA LEU A 20 15.33 6.09 2.69
C LEU A 20 13.99 5.44 2.37
N THR A 21 13.65 4.40 3.11
CA THR A 21 12.39 3.67 2.98
C THR A 21 11.94 3.17 4.34
N ASN A 22 10.68 2.77 4.44
CA ASN A 22 10.14 2.12 5.63
C ASN A 22 9.99 0.60 5.41
N HIS A 23 9.84 -0.16 6.50
CA HIS A 23 9.77 -1.64 6.46
C HIS A 23 8.38 -2.19 6.05
N SER A 24 7.45 -1.34 5.62
CA SER A 24 6.14 -1.80 5.19
C SER A 24 6.27 -2.76 4.03
N THR A 25 5.47 -3.83 4.07
CA THR A 25 5.38 -4.80 2.97
C THR A 25 4.10 -4.65 2.17
N GLY A 26 3.21 -3.75 2.58
CA GLY A 26 1.87 -3.56 2.00
C GLY A 26 0.81 -4.57 2.45
N ARG A 27 1.21 -5.75 2.94
CA ARG A 27 0.30 -6.86 3.30
C ARG A 27 -0.92 -6.46 4.12
N LEU A 28 -0.71 -5.72 5.21
CA LEU A 28 -1.82 -5.27 6.07
C LEU A 28 -2.82 -4.38 5.31
N GLY A 29 -2.31 -3.45 4.51
CA GLY A 29 -3.15 -2.54 3.72
C GLY A 29 -3.94 -3.26 2.64
N CYS A 30 -3.32 -4.25 1.97
CA CYS A 30 -4.00 -5.11 0.99
C CYS A 30 -5.12 -5.92 1.67
N SER A 31 -4.84 -6.62 2.77
CA SER A 31 -5.86 -7.41 3.49
C SER A 31 -6.99 -6.53 4.04
N LEU A 32 -6.69 -5.29 4.44
CA LEU A 32 -7.72 -4.34 4.85
C LEU A 32 -8.58 -3.91 3.65
N ALA A 33 -7.98 -3.62 2.51
CA ALA A 33 -8.70 -3.29 1.28
C ALA A 33 -9.62 -4.44 0.84
N ASP A 34 -9.15 -5.68 0.93
CA ASP A 34 -9.95 -6.87 0.68
C ASP A 34 -11.13 -6.96 1.65
N ALA A 35 -10.89 -6.81 2.95
CA ALA A 35 -11.95 -6.87 3.96
C ALA A 35 -13.02 -5.79 3.74
N LEU A 36 -12.62 -4.56 3.40
CA LEU A 36 -13.53 -3.46 3.08
C LEU A 36 -14.35 -3.73 1.80
N SER A 37 -13.71 -4.31 0.78
CA SER A 37 -14.37 -4.72 -0.46
C SER A 37 -15.40 -5.84 -0.20
N HIS A 38 -15.02 -6.86 0.58
CA HIS A 38 -15.93 -7.95 0.99
C HIS A 38 -17.11 -7.46 1.84
N ALA A 39 -16.92 -6.38 2.61
CA ALA A 39 -17.98 -5.71 3.34
C ALA A 39 -18.89 -4.81 2.45
N GLY A 40 -18.68 -4.80 1.13
CA GLY A 40 -19.51 -4.08 0.17
C GLY A 40 -19.16 -2.60 0.01
N HIS A 41 -17.96 -2.17 0.39
CA HIS A 41 -17.50 -0.80 0.15
C HIS A 41 -16.81 -0.67 -1.20
N ARG A 42 -16.92 0.51 -1.83
CA ARG A 42 -16.10 0.85 -2.99
C ARG A 42 -14.70 1.16 -2.50
N VAL A 43 -13.70 0.40 -2.92
CA VAL A 43 -12.32 0.58 -2.47
C VAL A 43 -11.45 1.03 -3.64
N THR A 44 -10.62 2.03 -3.40
CA THR A 44 -9.46 2.35 -4.23
C THR A 44 -8.22 2.02 -3.41
N LEU A 45 -7.44 1.04 -3.88
CA LEU A 45 -6.16 0.69 -3.27
C LEU A 45 -5.04 1.36 -4.07
N LEU A 46 -4.34 2.30 -3.42
CA LEU A 46 -3.11 2.88 -3.93
C LEU A 46 -1.94 2.07 -3.35
N LEU A 47 -1.34 1.24 -4.20
CA LEU A 47 -0.26 0.34 -3.83
C LEU A 47 1.08 0.91 -4.31
N SER A 48 2.11 0.90 -3.46
CA SER A 48 3.47 1.22 -3.91
C SER A 48 3.96 0.15 -4.89
N GLU A 49 4.76 0.52 -5.89
CA GLU A 49 5.27 -0.39 -6.93
C GLU A 49 6.06 -1.60 -6.37
N VAL A 50 6.67 -1.45 -5.20
CA VAL A 50 7.50 -2.50 -4.57
C VAL A 50 6.75 -3.30 -3.49
N ALA A 51 5.45 -3.07 -3.32
CA ALA A 51 4.65 -3.82 -2.37
C ALA A 51 4.20 -5.16 -2.95
N LEU A 52 4.11 -6.18 -2.08
CA LEU A 52 3.60 -7.49 -2.46
C LEU A 52 2.09 -7.53 -2.28
N HIS A 53 1.35 -7.69 -3.37
CA HIS A 53 -0.06 -8.05 -3.34
C HIS A 53 -0.16 -9.54 -3.70
N PHE A 54 -0.69 -10.35 -2.79
CA PHE A 54 -0.96 -11.77 -3.01
C PHE A 54 -2.46 -11.98 -3.20
#